data_AF-A0A6A5YZG3-F1
#
_entry.id   AF-A0A6A5YZG3-F1
#
_cell.length_a   1.000
_cell.length_b   1.000
_cell.length_c   1.000
_cell.angle_alpha   90.00
_cell.angle_beta   90.00
_cell.angle_gamma   90.00
#
_symmetry.space_group_name_H-M   'P 1'
#
loop_
_entity.id
_entity.type
_entity.pdbx_description
1 polymer ?
#
loop_
_entity_poly.entity_id
_entity_poly.type
_entity_poly.pdbx_seq_one_letter_code
_entity_poly.pdbx_strand_id
1 'polypeptide(L)'
;MRSILDEELESGFNADADLCKAYLAKMKLGPSHHPDDPVEDLEDVIYYAHQVEVRTESPVINVIEEVERLTTQHTSPWNSTVSKYGGFLGFVVNRNLVHYVKTRLKTSPKAVHGSHVPLLHLAIQHIEPSSSRQQYLNVDMVRLLLSVGADPNQGIIPTPAGWTVWREFISTLHEGRIRGETDSTTLRRTLELLLAHGADPAIESRIKRPGHQTSWNAKVHLTAAEILRAAVPNDAEWLLSKASKWNFSVGGIWSSWLTGKLLR
;
A
#
# COMPACT_ATOMS: atom_id res chain seq x y z
N MET A 1 -7.80 31.21 6.31
CA MET A 1 -8.84 30.60 7.16
C MET A 1 -8.23 29.56 8.11
N ARG A 2 -7.47 28.56 7.65
CA ARG A 2 -6.74 27.63 8.55
C ARG A 2 -5.79 28.33 9.53
N SER A 3 -4.98 29.29 9.06
CA SER A 3 -4.06 30.03 9.94
C SER A 3 -4.74 30.83 11.05
N ILE A 4 -5.98 31.29 10.84
CA ILE A 4 -6.75 32.06 11.83
C ILE A 4 -7.26 31.11 12.92
N LEU A 5 -7.69 29.91 12.53
CA LEU A 5 -8.08 28.87 13.48
C LEU A 5 -6.88 28.44 14.34
N ASP A 6 -5.70 28.29 13.75
CA ASP A 6 -4.49 27.89 14.50
C ASP A 6 -4.05 28.94 15.55
N GLU A 7 -4.39 30.23 15.36
CA GLU A 7 -4.06 31.31 16.30
C GLU A 7 -5.07 31.46 17.44
N GLU A 8 -6.35 31.14 17.20
CA GLU A 8 -7.43 31.33 18.17
C GLU A 8 -7.78 30.06 18.98
N LEU A 9 -7.32 28.89 18.55
CA LEU A 9 -7.64 27.62 19.22
C LEU A 9 -6.70 27.33 20.39
N GLU A 10 -7.26 26.72 21.45
CA GLU A 10 -6.48 26.31 22.61
C GLU A 10 -5.33 25.37 22.20
N SER A 11 -4.16 25.56 22.82
CA SER A 11 -2.99 24.71 22.59
C SER A 11 -3.36 23.25 22.85
N GLY A 12 -3.35 22.42 21.81
CA GLY A 12 -3.71 21.00 21.88
C GLY A 12 -4.98 20.61 21.13
N PHE A 13 -5.76 21.57 20.61
CA PHE A 13 -6.85 21.25 19.70
C PHE A 13 -6.32 20.67 18.38
N ASN A 14 -6.89 19.54 17.95
CA ASN A 14 -6.52 18.86 16.72
C ASN A 14 -7.80 18.48 15.98
N ALA A 15 -8.22 19.35 15.06
CA ALA A 15 -9.46 19.20 14.32
C ALA A 15 -9.62 17.82 13.67
N ASP A 16 -8.55 17.30 13.06
CA ASP A 16 -8.59 16.01 12.37
C ASP A 16 -8.77 14.84 13.35
N ALA A 17 -8.12 14.89 14.52
CA ALA A 17 -8.28 13.88 15.56
C ALA A 17 -9.68 13.92 16.18
N ASP A 18 -10.27 15.10 16.35
CA ASP A 18 -11.64 15.24 16.84
C ASP A 18 -12.68 14.82 15.80
N LEU A 19 -12.42 15.09 14.51
CA LEU A 19 -13.22 14.55 13.42
C LEU A 19 -13.15 13.02 13.40
N CYS A 20 -11.98 12.41 13.58
CA CYS A 20 -11.87 10.95 13.71
C CYS A 20 -12.80 10.40 14.81
N LYS A 21 -12.85 11.06 15.98
CA LYS A 21 -13.75 10.67 17.08
C LYS A 21 -15.22 10.87 16.72
N ALA A 22 -15.56 11.96 16.04
CA ALA A 22 -16.92 12.24 15.60
C ALA A 22 -17.43 11.18 14.60
N TYR A 23 -16.63 10.83 13.59
CA TYR A 23 -16.97 9.76 12.65
C TYR A 23 -17.05 8.39 13.33
N LEU A 24 -16.13 8.09 14.26
CA LEU A 24 -16.24 6.87 15.06
C LEU A 24 -17.55 6.83 15.87
N ALA A 25 -17.95 7.96 16.48
CA ALA A 25 -19.21 8.05 17.20
C ALA A 25 -20.40 7.80 16.25
N LYS A 26 -20.37 8.36 15.04
CA LYS A 26 -21.38 8.10 13.99
C LYS A 26 -21.43 6.62 13.61
N MET A 27 -20.28 5.98 13.36
CA MET A 27 -20.21 4.54 13.09
C MET A 27 -20.82 3.70 14.22
N LYS A 28 -20.62 4.08 15.49
CA LYS A 28 -21.17 3.38 16.65
C LYS A 28 -22.70 3.47 16.77
N LEU A 29 -23.33 4.52 16.24
CA LEU A 29 -24.79 4.62 16.18
C LEU A 29 -25.41 3.59 15.22
N GLY A 30 -24.59 3.02 14.33
CA GLY A 30 -24.97 1.96 13.41
C GLY A 30 -25.79 2.44 12.20
N PRO A 31 -25.93 1.57 11.18
CA PRO A 31 -26.56 1.93 9.91
C PRO A 31 -28.05 2.29 10.01
N SER A 32 -28.73 1.96 11.12
CA SER A 32 -30.15 2.31 11.32
C SER A 32 -30.40 3.81 11.43
N HIS A 33 -29.37 4.60 11.73
CA HIS A 33 -29.50 6.06 11.91
C HIS A 33 -29.08 6.87 10.68
N HIS A 34 -28.57 6.23 9.64
CA HIS A 34 -28.22 6.88 8.37
C HIS A 34 -28.44 5.89 7.21
N PRO A 35 -29.43 6.14 6.33
CA PRO A 35 -29.61 5.33 5.13
C PRO A 35 -28.47 5.51 4.10
N ASP A 36 -27.61 6.51 4.29
CA ASP A 36 -26.50 6.81 3.40
C ASP A 36 -25.32 5.84 3.59
N ASP A 37 -24.48 5.77 2.56
CA ASP A 37 -23.44 4.75 2.36
C ASP A 37 -22.52 4.59 3.57
N PRO A 38 -22.59 3.48 4.34
CA PRO A 38 -21.73 3.26 5.50
C PRO A 38 -20.25 3.27 5.13
N VAL A 39 -19.90 3.00 3.87
CA VAL A 39 -18.50 3.05 3.41
C VAL A 39 -17.91 4.44 3.54
N GLU A 40 -18.70 5.51 3.35
CA GLU A 40 -18.22 6.89 3.44
C GLU A 40 -17.69 7.23 4.85
N ASP A 41 -18.40 6.80 5.90
CA ASP A 41 -17.97 7.04 7.28
C ASP A 41 -16.63 6.35 7.61
N LEU A 42 -16.43 5.14 7.06
CA LEU A 42 -15.17 4.41 7.21
C LEU A 42 -14.04 5.10 6.43
N GLU A 43 -14.30 5.54 5.21
CA GLU A 43 -13.32 6.27 4.40
C GLU A 43 -12.93 7.59 5.07
N ASP A 44 -13.90 8.31 5.66
CA ASP A 44 -13.69 9.58 6.34
C ASP A 44 -12.85 9.43 7.60
N VAL A 45 -13.17 8.48 8.48
CA VAL A 45 -12.36 8.27 9.69
C VAL A 45 -10.92 7.89 9.34
N ILE A 46 -10.70 7.07 8.30
CA ILE A 46 -9.34 6.70 7.87
C ILE A 46 -8.63 7.87 7.19
N TYR A 47 -9.34 8.68 6.41
CA TYR A 47 -8.79 9.89 5.80
C TYR A 47 -8.27 10.86 6.87
N TYR A 48 -9.09 11.21 7.86
CA TYR A 48 -8.65 12.12 8.93
C TYR A 48 -7.55 11.50 9.79
N ALA A 49 -7.57 10.18 10.00
CA ALA A 49 -6.49 9.51 10.70
C ALA A 49 -5.15 9.61 9.96
N HIS A 50 -5.18 9.47 8.63
CA HIS A 50 -4.00 9.72 7.79
C HIS A 50 -3.53 11.17 7.91
N GLN A 51 -4.43 12.16 7.90
CA GLN A 51 -4.05 13.57 8.11
C GLN A 51 -3.38 13.79 9.47
N VAL A 52 -3.86 13.15 10.53
CA VAL A 52 -3.22 13.23 11.85
C VAL A 52 -1.83 12.59 11.83
N GLU A 53 -1.66 11.42 11.20
CA GLU A 53 -0.35 10.79 11.07
C GLU A 53 0.64 11.67 10.31
N VAL A 54 0.23 12.25 9.18
CA VAL A 54 1.09 13.14 8.38
C VAL A 54 1.52 14.38 9.18
N ARG A 55 0.63 14.96 9.99
CA ARG A 55 0.95 16.16 10.77
C ARG A 55 1.78 15.87 12.02
N THR A 56 1.51 14.77 12.70
CA THR A 56 2.02 14.52 14.06
C THR A 56 3.03 13.38 14.14
N GLU A 57 3.26 12.66 13.05
CA GLU A 57 4.06 11.42 12.98
C GLU A 57 3.60 10.35 13.98
N SER A 58 2.34 10.46 14.44
CA SER A 58 1.75 9.60 15.45
C SER A 58 0.33 9.18 15.04
N PRO A 59 -0.01 7.89 15.18
CA PRO A 59 -1.36 7.41 14.88
C PRO A 59 -2.35 7.75 16.00
N VAL A 60 -3.61 7.97 15.65
CA VAL A 60 -4.74 8.01 16.61
C VAL A 60 -5.16 6.59 17.01
N ILE A 61 -4.24 5.85 17.62
CA ILE A 61 -4.32 4.39 17.80
C ILE A 61 -5.64 3.91 18.40
N ASN A 62 -6.11 4.56 19.47
CA ASN A 62 -7.35 4.17 20.16
C ASN A 62 -8.59 4.29 19.25
N VAL A 63 -8.61 5.27 18.35
CA VAL A 63 -9.71 5.43 17.39
C VAL A 63 -9.63 4.33 16.34
N ILE A 64 -8.45 4.08 15.77
CA ILE A 64 -8.26 3.10 14.70
C ILE A 64 -8.49 1.67 15.17
N GLU A 65 -8.06 1.31 16.38
CA GLU A 65 -8.34 -0.01 16.95
C GLU A 65 -9.82 -0.22 17.22
N GLU A 66 -10.55 0.83 17.60
CA GLU A 66 -12.00 0.73 17.76
C GLU A 66 -12.71 0.61 16.40
N VAL A 67 -12.23 1.32 15.37
CA VAL A 67 -12.71 1.13 13.99
C VAL A 67 -12.43 -0.30 13.51
N GLU A 68 -11.24 -0.85 13.75
CA GLU A 68 -10.91 -2.26 13.47
C GLU A 68 -11.92 -3.20 14.17
N ARG A 69 -12.20 -2.97 15.46
CA ARG A 69 -13.16 -3.77 16.21
C ARG A 69 -14.58 -3.69 15.65
N LEU A 70 -15.03 -2.53 15.18
CA LEU A 70 -16.36 -2.37 14.57
C LEU A 70 -16.45 -3.01 13.18
N THR A 71 -15.40 -2.91 12.37
CA THR A 71 -15.40 -3.39 10.98
C THR A 71 -15.20 -4.91 10.88
N THR A 72 -14.54 -5.52 11.86
CA THR A 72 -14.28 -6.97 11.91
C THR A 72 -15.45 -7.80 12.45
N GLN A 73 -16.49 -7.17 13.01
CA GLN A 73 -17.70 -7.88 13.44
C GLN A 73 -18.40 -8.52 12.24
N HIS A 74 -18.89 -9.75 12.40
CA HIS A 74 -19.52 -10.50 11.30
C HIS A 74 -20.77 -9.81 10.75
N THR A 75 -21.52 -9.11 11.61
CA THR A 75 -22.74 -8.37 11.23
C THR A 75 -22.46 -6.94 10.79
N SER A 76 -21.19 -6.55 10.70
CA SER A 76 -20.79 -5.19 10.37
C SER A 76 -21.07 -4.86 8.91
N PRO A 77 -21.72 -3.73 8.60
CA PRO A 77 -21.93 -3.31 7.22
C PRO A 77 -20.61 -3.04 6.49
N TRP A 78 -19.53 -2.76 7.23
CA TRP A 78 -18.19 -2.47 6.70
C TRP A 78 -17.35 -3.71 6.37
N ASN A 79 -17.77 -4.90 6.83
CA ASN A 79 -16.96 -6.11 6.70
C ASN A 79 -16.70 -6.44 5.23
N SER A 80 -17.70 -6.28 4.36
CA SER A 80 -17.56 -6.52 2.92
C SER A 80 -16.49 -5.61 2.31
N THR A 81 -16.49 -4.32 2.64
CA THR A 81 -15.48 -3.35 2.19
C THR A 81 -14.09 -3.76 2.63
N VAL A 82 -13.90 -4.03 3.92
CA VAL A 82 -12.60 -4.37 4.49
C VAL A 82 -12.08 -5.73 3.99
N SER A 83 -12.97 -6.70 3.79
CA SER A 83 -12.63 -8.04 3.31
C SER A 83 -12.08 -8.05 1.89
N LYS A 84 -12.44 -7.09 1.03
CA LYS A 84 -11.83 -6.91 -0.31
C LYS A 84 -10.32 -6.71 -0.25
N TYR A 85 -9.83 -6.13 0.84
CA TYR A 85 -8.41 -5.86 1.09
C TYR A 85 -7.76 -6.97 1.94
N GLY A 86 -8.46 -8.09 2.13
CA GLY A 86 -8.03 -9.18 2.99
C GLY A 86 -7.89 -8.80 4.45
N GLY A 87 -8.79 -7.93 4.93
CA GLY A 87 -8.92 -7.54 6.33
C GLY A 87 -8.53 -6.09 6.60
N PHE A 88 -8.72 -5.67 7.85
CA PHE A 88 -8.56 -4.26 8.24
C PHE A 88 -7.14 -3.76 8.04
N LEU A 89 -6.13 -4.60 8.33
CA LEU A 89 -4.73 -4.26 8.10
C LEU A 89 -4.45 -3.97 6.61
N GLY A 90 -5.01 -4.76 5.69
CA GLY A 90 -4.87 -4.51 4.26
C GLY A 90 -5.56 -3.21 3.82
N PHE A 91 -6.73 -2.92 4.39
CA PHE A 91 -7.45 -1.68 4.13
C PHE A 91 -6.63 -0.44 4.53
N VAL A 92 -6.06 -0.41 5.74
CA VAL A 92 -5.24 0.73 6.20
C VAL A 92 -3.89 0.82 5.50
N VAL A 93 -3.31 -0.30 5.04
CA VAL A 93 -2.13 -0.30 4.16
C VAL A 93 -2.48 0.39 2.84
N ASN A 94 -3.63 0.04 2.25
CA ASN A 94 -4.08 0.64 1.01
C ASN A 94 -4.37 2.15 1.12
N ARG A 95 -4.63 2.64 2.34
CA ARG A 95 -4.88 4.05 2.69
C ARG A 95 -3.65 4.77 3.28
N ASN A 96 -2.46 4.16 3.23
CA ASN A 96 -1.20 4.77 3.64
C ASN A 96 -1.12 5.23 5.13
N LEU A 97 -1.74 4.51 6.06
CA LEU A 97 -1.57 4.75 7.51
C LEU A 97 -0.26 4.11 8.02
N VAL A 98 0.88 4.66 7.59
CA VAL A 98 2.22 4.09 7.80
C VAL A 98 2.52 3.91 9.29
N HIS A 99 2.17 4.87 10.16
CA HIS A 99 2.56 4.82 11.57
C HIS A 99 1.73 3.81 12.36
N TYR A 100 0.43 3.72 12.09
CA TYR A 100 -0.42 2.66 12.62
C TYR A 100 0.05 1.28 12.16
N VAL A 101 0.30 1.10 10.85
CA VAL A 101 0.79 -0.19 10.30
C VAL A 101 2.12 -0.59 10.93
N LYS A 102 3.05 0.35 11.09
CA LYS A 102 4.34 0.12 11.78
C LYS A 102 4.13 -0.36 13.21
N THR A 103 3.24 0.29 13.95
CA THR A 103 2.91 -0.09 15.33
C THR A 103 2.30 -1.48 15.39
N ARG A 104 1.36 -1.79 14.49
CA ARG A 104 0.69 -3.08 14.41
C ARG A 104 1.65 -4.22 14.06
N LEU A 105 2.53 -4.03 13.08
CA LEU A 105 3.50 -5.03 12.64
C LEU A 105 4.63 -5.22 13.66
N LYS A 106 4.98 -4.21 14.46
CA LYS A 106 5.90 -4.38 15.60
C LYS A 106 5.35 -5.36 16.63
N THR A 107 4.05 -5.30 16.90
CA THR A 107 3.37 -6.19 17.85
C THR A 107 3.08 -7.58 17.25
N SER A 108 2.76 -7.64 15.95
CA SER A 108 2.46 -8.90 15.26
C SER A 108 3.13 -8.97 13.88
N PRO A 109 4.43 -9.30 13.81
CA PRO A 109 5.15 -9.35 12.53
C PRO A 109 4.57 -10.35 11.53
N LYS A 110 4.02 -11.47 12.02
CA LYS A 110 3.39 -12.51 11.19
C LYS A 110 2.14 -12.02 10.45
N ALA A 111 1.54 -10.91 10.86
CA ALA A 111 0.38 -10.33 10.21
C ALA A 111 0.67 -9.92 8.75
N VAL A 112 1.95 -9.70 8.39
CA VAL A 112 2.33 -9.38 7.00
C VAL A 112 1.98 -10.50 6.01
N HIS A 113 1.95 -11.75 6.47
CA HIS A 113 1.60 -12.94 5.65
C HIS A 113 0.19 -13.48 5.93
N GLY A 114 -0.58 -12.84 6.82
CA GLY A 114 -1.88 -13.33 7.28
C GLY A 114 -3.05 -13.04 6.35
N SER A 115 -2.86 -12.17 5.36
CA SER A 115 -3.90 -11.77 4.42
C SER A 115 -3.85 -12.60 3.13
N HIS A 116 -5.01 -12.88 2.55
CA HIS A 116 -5.11 -13.53 1.23
C HIS A 116 -4.67 -12.59 0.09
N VAL A 117 -4.68 -11.27 0.32
CA VAL A 117 -4.08 -10.29 -0.58
C VAL A 117 -2.73 -9.85 0.03
N PRO A 118 -1.60 -10.00 -0.67
CA PRO A 118 -0.31 -9.55 -0.16
C PRO A 118 -0.36 -8.06 0.22
N LEU A 119 0.03 -7.69 1.44
CA LEU A 119 0.01 -6.28 1.86
C LEU A 119 0.86 -5.39 0.95
N LEU A 120 1.98 -5.93 0.45
CA LEU A 120 2.85 -5.22 -0.50
C LEU A 120 2.14 -4.93 -1.83
N HIS A 121 1.24 -5.80 -2.28
CA HIS A 121 0.41 -5.55 -3.46
C HIS A 121 -0.54 -4.36 -3.21
N LEU A 122 -1.18 -4.32 -2.05
CA LEU A 122 -2.09 -3.25 -1.65
C LEU A 122 -1.41 -1.88 -1.53
N ALA A 123 -0.15 -1.86 -1.09
CA ALA A 123 0.65 -0.65 -0.97
C ALA A 123 1.10 -0.07 -2.33
N ILE A 124 1.10 -0.88 -3.39
CA ILE A 124 1.68 -0.50 -4.69
C ILE A 124 0.60 -0.26 -5.76
N GLN A 125 -0.45 -1.08 -5.80
CA GLN A 125 -1.43 -1.08 -6.90
C GLN A 125 -2.66 -0.21 -6.65
N HIS A 126 -3.01 0.06 -5.39
CA HIS A 126 -4.22 0.79 -5.01
C HIS A 126 -5.51 0.30 -5.71
N ILE A 127 -6.22 -0.67 -5.10
CA ILE A 127 -7.32 -1.42 -5.76
C ILE A 127 -8.53 -0.55 -6.19
N GLU A 128 -8.81 0.58 -5.53
CA GLU A 128 -9.99 1.41 -5.85
C GLU A 128 -9.67 2.92 -5.86
N PRO A 129 -9.58 3.56 -7.06
CA PRO A 129 -9.42 5.01 -7.21
C PRO A 129 -10.75 5.77 -7.15
N SER A 130 -11.85 5.13 -6.73
CA SER A 130 -13.22 5.68 -6.84
C SER A 130 -13.49 6.88 -5.94
N SER A 131 -12.73 7.05 -4.86
CA SER A 131 -12.76 8.30 -4.10
C SER A 131 -11.82 9.30 -4.75
N SER A 132 -12.26 10.56 -4.92
CA SER A 132 -11.46 11.73 -5.34
C SER A 132 -10.21 12.03 -4.48
N ARG A 133 -9.85 11.14 -3.56
CA ARG A 133 -8.71 11.23 -2.66
C ARG A 133 -7.50 10.65 -3.38
N GLN A 134 -6.50 11.50 -3.65
CA GLN A 134 -5.28 11.11 -4.34
C GLN A 134 -4.58 9.96 -3.61
N GLN A 135 -4.44 8.85 -4.31
CA GLN A 135 -3.68 7.68 -3.87
C GLN A 135 -2.34 7.71 -4.58
N TYR A 136 -1.28 7.90 -3.82
CA TYR A 136 0.09 7.94 -4.33
C TYR A 136 0.89 6.77 -3.78
N LEU A 137 1.87 6.34 -4.57
CA LEU A 137 2.84 5.32 -4.20
C LEU A 137 3.65 5.80 -2.98
N ASN A 138 3.44 5.19 -1.82
CA ASN A 138 4.12 5.56 -0.59
C ASN A 138 5.36 4.66 -0.37
N VAL A 139 6.55 5.23 -0.62
CA VAL A 139 7.84 4.54 -0.48
C VAL A 139 8.08 4.03 0.94
N ASP A 140 7.59 4.72 1.97
CA ASP A 140 7.79 4.34 3.37
C ASP A 140 6.92 3.15 3.76
N MET A 141 5.69 3.07 3.25
CA MET A 141 4.85 1.88 3.38
C MET A 141 5.51 0.66 2.71
N VAL A 142 6.01 0.82 1.48
CA VAL A 142 6.72 -0.27 0.76
C VAL A 142 7.97 -0.70 1.54
N ARG A 143 8.80 0.26 1.99
CA ARG A 143 9.99 -0.01 2.79
C ARG A 143 9.65 -0.74 4.09
N LEU A 144 8.61 -0.29 4.79
CA LEU A 144 8.14 -0.90 6.03
C LEU A 144 7.76 -2.37 5.81
N LEU A 145 6.89 -2.65 4.82
CA LEU A 145 6.42 -4.01 4.52
C LEU A 145 7.57 -4.94 4.12
N LEU A 146 8.47 -4.47 3.26
CA LEU A 146 9.67 -5.23 2.86
C LEU A 146 10.59 -5.51 4.05
N SER A 147 10.76 -4.55 4.97
CA SER A 147 11.61 -4.71 6.16
C SER A 147 11.09 -5.75 7.15
N VAL A 148 9.78 -6.02 7.16
CA VAL A 148 9.17 -7.07 8.00
C VAL A 148 9.00 -8.40 7.26
N GLY A 149 9.52 -8.52 6.04
CA GLY A 149 9.55 -9.78 5.28
C GLY A 149 8.40 -9.98 4.29
N ALA A 150 7.74 -8.92 3.83
CA ALA A 150 6.88 -9.03 2.65
C ALA A 150 7.73 -9.43 1.42
N ASP A 151 7.24 -10.39 0.64
CA ASP A 151 7.95 -10.92 -0.52
C ASP A 151 7.43 -10.26 -1.82
N PRO A 152 8.27 -9.56 -2.60
CA PRO A 152 7.86 -8.99 -3.88
C PRO A 152 7.47 -10.04 -4.92
N ASN A 153 7.91 -11.29 -4.77
CA ASN A 153 7.51 -12.40 -5.64
C ASN A 153 6.34 -13.21 -5.07
N GLN A 154 5.71 -12.76 -3.99
CA GLN A 154 4.53 -13.40 -3.44
C GLN A 154 3.42 -13.47 -4.48
N GLY A 155 2.79 -14.65 -4.61
CA GLY A 155 1.65 -14.85 -5.48
C GLY A 155 0.45 -14.01 -5.06
N ILE A 156 -0.25 -13.44 -6.04
CA ILE A 156 -1.53 -12.76 -5.82
C ILE A 156 -2.64 -13.80 -6.07
N ILE A 157 -3.66 -13.83 -5.21
CA ILE A 157 -4.86 -14.66 -5.39
C ILE A 157 -6.04 -13.69 -5.54
N PRO A 158 -7.00 -13.91 -6.46
CA PRO A 158 -7.22 -15.09 -7.31
C PRO A 158 -6.67 -14.96 -8.74
N THR A 159 -5.58 -14.24 -8.96
CA THR A 159 -5.03 -14.06 -10.32
C THR A 159 -4.47 -15.37 -10.91
N PRO A 160 -4.28 -15.46 -12.24
CA PRO A 160 -3.76 -16.66 -12.89
C PRO A 160 -2.45 -17.16 -12.27
N ALA A 161 -2.20 -18.47 -12.33
CA ALA A 161 -0.98 -19.07 -11.76
C ALA A 161 0.30 -18.35 -12.23
N GLY A 162 1.19 -18.04 -11.28
CA GLY A 162 2.43 -17.32 -11.53
C GLY A 162 2.31 -15.80 -11.62
N TRP A 163 1.17 -15.22 -11.22
CA TRP A 163 1.06 -13.77 -11.03
C TRP A 163 1.55 -13.37 -9.65
N THR A 164 2.58 -12.52 -9.60
CA THR A 164 3.21 -12.07 -8.36
C THR A 164 3.03 -10.56 -8.17
N VAL A 165 3.27 -10.06 -6.95
CA VAL A 165 3.26 -8.62 -6.65
C VAL A 165 4.13 -7.84 -7.63
N TRP A 166 5.37 -8.29 -7.83
CA TRP A 166 6.33 -7.68 -8.73
C TRP A 166 5.87 -7.72 -10.19
N ARG A 167 5.37 -8.86 -10.66
CA ARG A 167 4.91 -9.02 -12.05
C ARG A 167 3.77 -8.07 -12.37
N GLU A 168 2.81 -7.96 -11.47
CA GLU A 168 1.67 -7.05 -11.64
C GLU A 168 2.15 -5.59 -11.62
N PHE A 169 3.02 -5.22 -10.67
CA PHE A 169 3.60 -3.86 -10.63
C PHE A 169 4.27 -3.44 -11.93
N ILE A 170 5.13 -4.30 -12.46
CA ILE A 170 5.87 -4.02 -13.70
C ILE A 170 4.94 -3.99 -14.91
N SER A 171 3.89 -4.83 -14.92
CA SER A 171 2.87 -4.80 -15.98
C SER A 171 2.09 -3.47 -15.95
N THR A 172 1.64 -3.03 -14.77
CA THR A 172 0.99 -1.73 -14.59
C THR A 172 1.89 -0.56 -15.00
N LEU A 173 3.21 -0.68 -14.76
CA LEU A 173 4.19 0.34 -15.16
C LEU A 173 4.33 0.42 -16.69
N HIS A 174 4.37 -0.73 -17.37
CA HIS A 174 4.40 -0.80 -18.83
C HIS A 174 3.15 -0.18 -19.46
N GLU A 175 1.98 -0.43 -18.87
CA GLU A 175 0.70 0.12 -19.32
C GLU A 175 0.56 1.62 -19.02
N GLY A 176 1.53 2.24 -18.36
CA GLY A 176 1.54 3.67 -18.05
C GLY A 176 0.58 4.10 -16.94
N ARG A 177 -0.08 3.15 -16.26
CA ARG A 177 -1.10 3.45 -15.25
C ARG A 177 -0.55 4.07 -13.96
N ILE A 178 0.75 3.91 -13.69
CA ILE A 178 1.42 4.50 -12.51
C ILE A 178 1.90 5.95 -12.76
N ARG A 179 1.91 6.42 -14.02
CA ARG A 179 2.54 7.70 -14.39
C ARG A 179 1.71 8.96 -14.08
N GLY A 180 0.44 8.81 -13.70
CA GLY A 180 -0.50 9.95 -13.56
C GLY A 180 -0.18 10.90 -12.41
N GLU A 181 0.34 10.39 -11.29
CA GLU A 181 0.59 11.20 -10.07
C GLU A 181 1.92 10.88 -9.36
N THR A 182 2.59 9.77 -9.72
CA THR A 182 3.81 9.36 -9.04
C THR A 182 5.04 10.05 -9.63
N ASP A 183 5.75 10.83 -8.82
CA ASP A 183 7.03 11.41 -9.23
C ASP A 183 8.05 10.32 -9.61
N SER A 184 8.88 10.64 -10.60
CA SER A 184 9.95 9.76 -11.12
C SER A 184 10.90 9.26 -10.02
N THR A 185 11.18 10.10 -9.00
CA THR A 185 12.03 9.73 -7.86
C THR A 185 11.36 8.68 -6.99
N THR A 186 10.06 8.84 -6.70
CA THR A 186 9.25 7.90 -5.92
C THR A 186 9.17 6.54 -6.61
N LEU A 187 8.94 6.53 -7.91
CA LEU A 187 8.93 5.31 -8.72
C LEU A 187 10.31 4.63 -8.70
N ARG A 188 11.39 5.38 -8.97
CA ARG A 188 12.76 4.86 -8.93
C ARG A 188 13.10 4.25 -7.58
N ARG A 189 12.76 4.92 -6.48
CA ARG A 189 13.04 4.47 -5.11
C ARG A 189 12.26 3.19 -4.77
N THR A 190 11.03 3.08 -5.25
CA THR A 190 10.22 1.86 -5.09
C THR A 190 10.81 0.70 -5.87
N LEU A 191 11.21 0.92 -7.13
CA LEU A 191 11.89 -0.10 -7.95
C LEU A 191 13.19 -0.57 -7.31
N GLU A 192 14.00 0.35 -6.81
CA GLU A 192 15.22 0.04 -6.06
C GLU A 192 14.92 -0.85 -4.86
N LEU A 193 13.91 -0.50 -4.05
CA LEU A 193 13.50 -1.27 -2.87
C LEU A 193 13.01 -2.69 -3.23
N LEU A 194 12.20 -2.84 -4.28
CA LEU A 194 11.68 -4.14 -4.66
C LEU A 194 12.81 -5.06 -5.17
N LEU A 195 13.68 -4.57 -6.04
CA LEU A 195 14.84 -5.31 -6.53
C LEU A 195 15.81 -5.65 -5.40
N ALA A 196 16.00 -4.71 -4.48
CA ALA A 196 16.74 -4.92 -3.24
C ALA A 196 16.18 -6.07 -2.40
N HIS A 197 14.87 -6.26 -2.38
CA HIS A 197 14.25 -7.34 -1.63
C HIS A 197 13.97 -8.58 -2.49
N GLY A 198 14.72 -8.77 -3.57
CA GLY A 198 14.73 -10.00 -4.36
C GLY A 198 13.66 -10.08 -5.45
N ALA A 199 13.02 -8.97 -5.82
CA ALA A 199 12.12 -8.96 -6.97
C ALA A 199 12.84 -9.45 -8.24
N ASP A 200 12.28 -10.44 -8.93
CA ASP A 200 12.96 -11.12 -10.03
C ASP A 200 12.98 -10.30 -11.33
N PRO A 201 14.13 -9.78 -11.79
CA PRO A 201 14.19 -9.01 -13.03
C PRO A 201 13.99 -9.87 -14.29
N ALA A 202 14.13 -11.19 -14.19
CA ALA A 202 13.97 -12.13 -15.28
C ALA A 202 12.52 -12.61 -15.44
N ILE A 203 11.60 -12.23 -14.53
CA ILE A 203 10.21 -12.66 -14.61
C ILE A 203 9.59 -12.21 -15.94
N GLU A 204 8.99 -13.16 -16.65
CA GLU A 204 8.31 -12.88 -17.91
C GLU A 204 6.87 -12.43 -17.67
N SER A 205 6.47 -11.32 -18.28
CA SER A 205 5.07 -10.89 -18.33
C SER A 205 4.53 -10.96 -19.75
N ARG A 206 3.29 -11.46 -19.86
CA ARG A 206 2.57 -11.56 -21.14
C ARG A 206 1.67 -10.32 -21.26
N ILE A 207 2.22 -9.24 -21.81
CA ILE A 207 1.60 -7.91 -21.81
C ILE A 207 0.94 -7.61 -23.16
N LYS A 208 -0.14 -6.80 -23.14
CA LYS A 208 -0.76 -6.27 -24.35
C LYS A 208 0.14 -5.21 -24.97
N ARG A 209 0.31 -5.20 -26.29
CA ARG A 209 1.04 -4.12 -26.96
C ARG A 209 0.33 -2.77 -26.72
N PRO A 210 1.05 -1.72 -26.28
CA PRO A 210 0.50 -0.36 -26.23
C PRO A 210 -0.04 0.03 -27.62
N GLY A 211 -1.26 0.58 -27.67
CA GLY A 211 -1.89 1.03 -28.93
C GLY A 211 -2.69 -0.01 -29.73
N HIS A 212 -2.86 -1.25 -29.23
CA HIS A 212 -3.75 -2.25 -29.84
C HIS A 212 -4.82 -2.72 -28.84
N GLN A 213 -5.87 -1.91 -28.67
CA GLN A 213 -7.00 -2.27 -27.80
C GLN A 213 -7.89 -3.39 -28.36
N THR A 214 -7.89 -3.63 -29.67
CA THR A 214 -8.89 -4.48 -30.33
C THR A 214 -8.44 -5.90 -30.65
N SER A 215 -7.14 -6.23 -30.55
CA SER A 215 -6.64 -7.58 -30.85
C SER A 215 -6.13 -8.28 -29.60
N TRP A 216 -6.96 -9.16 -29.03
CA TRP A 216 -6.60 -10.05 -27.92
C TRP A 216 -5.42 -10.99 -28.23
N ASN A 217 -5.05 -11.11 -29.51
CA ASN A 217 -4.02 -12.01 -30.00
C ASN A 217 -2.61 -11.38 -30.04
N ALA A 218 -2.47 -10.06 -29.92
CA ALA A 218 -1.17 -9.37 -30.00
C ALA A 218 -0.52 -9.20 -28.62
N LYS A 219 -0.31 -10.30 -27.88
CA LYS A 219 0.44 -10.28 -26.62
C LYS A 219 1.94 -10.48 -26.89
N VAL A 220 2.78 -9.68 -26.24
CA VAL A 220 4.24 -9.83 -26.29
C VAL A 220 4.72 -10.37 -24.95
N HIS A 221 5.72 -11.22 -25.00
CA HIS A 221 6.46 -11.65 -23.82
C HIS A 221 7.59 -10.66 -23.61
N LEU A 222 7.54 -9.93 -22.49
CA LEU A 222 8.60 -9.05 -22.06
C LEU A 222 9.03 -9.44 -20.66
N THR A 223 10.33 -9.49 -20.43
CA THR A 223 10.93 -9.61 -19.10
C THR A 223 10.76 -8.30 -18.32
N ALA A 224 10.80 -8.38 -16.99
CA ALA A 224 10.81 -7.16 -16.17
C ALA A 224 11.99 -6.25 -16.52
N ALA A 225 13.16 -6.80 -16.84
CA ALA A 225 14.31 -6.02 -17.31
C ALA A 225 14.03 -5.22 -18.59
N GLU A 226 13.38 -5.81 -19.59
CA GLU A 226 13.01 -5.11 -20.82
C GLU A 226 11.99 -3.99 -20.54
N ILE A 227 11.03 -4.24 -19.67
CA ILE A 227 10.03 -3.24 -19.28
C ILE A 227 10.70 -2.09 -18.53
N LEU A 228 11.65 -2.36 -17.64
CA LEU A 228 12.39 -1.32 -16.93
C LEU A 228 13.18 -0.43 -17.89
N ARG A 229 13.86 -1.01 -18.90
CA ARG A 229 14.57 -0.23 -19.92
C ARG A 229 13.64 0.69 -20.70
N ALA A 230 12.42 0.24 -21.00
CA ALA A 230 11.43 1.08 -21.66
C ALA A 230 10.82 2.14 -20.72
N ALA A 231 10.55 1.77 -19.47
CA ALA A 231 9.81 2.62 -18.54
C ALA A 231 10.68 3.70 -17.89
N VAL A 232 11.93 3.38 -17.56
CA VAL A 232 12.88 4.24 -16.83
C VAL A 232 14.28 4.15 -17.48
N PRO A 233 14.44 4.56 -18.75
CA PRO A 233 15.65 4.29 -19.54
C PRO A 233 16.94 4.81 -18.90
N ASN A 234 16.87 5.94 -18.22
CA ASN A 234 18.04 6.56 -17.58
C ASN A 234 18.52 5.80 -16.34
N ASP A 235 17.64 5.03 -15.69
CA ASP A 235 17.92 4.37 -14.42
C ASP A 235 17.96 2.83 -14.54
N ALA A 236 17.46 2.28 -15.64
CA ALA A 236 17.27 0.83 -15.81
C ALA A 236 18.56 0.03 -15.65
N GLU A 237 19.65 0.41 -16.31
CA GLU A 237 20.92 -0.32 -16.22
C GLU A 237 21.52 -0.24 -14.81
N TRP A 238 21.38 0.91 -14.14
CA TRP A 238 21.80 1.05 -12.75
C TRP A 238 20.97 0.14 -11.84
N LEU A 239 19.64 0.13 -11.96
CA LEU A 239 18.73 -0.73 -11.20
C LEU A 239 19.05 -2.21 -11.39
N LEU A 240 19.21 -2.65 -12.65
CA LEU A 240 19.52 -4.04 -13.00
C LEU A 240 20.90 -4.48 -12.50
N SER A 241 21.89 -3.58 -12.56
CA SER A 241 23.23 -3.85 -12.01
C SER A 241 23.23 -4.01 -10.48
N LYS A 242 22.25 -3.39 -9.79
CA LYS A 242 22.05 -3.58 -8.35
C LYS A 242 21.39 -4.92 -8.09
N ALA A 243 20.30 -5.24 -8.79
CA ALA A 243 19.59 -6.51 -8.63
C ALA A 243 20.53 -7.73 -8.79
N SER A 244 21.39 -7.72 -9.80
CA SER A 244 22.34 -8.82 -10.03
C SER A 244 23.29 -9.05 -8.87
N LYS A 245 23.81 -7.97 -8.24
CA LYS A 245 24.69 -8.06 -7.07
C LYS A 245 24.00 -8.68 -5.86
N TRP A 246 22.69 -8.56 -5.75
CA TRP A 246 21.92 -8.98 -4.58
C TRP A 246 21.49 -10.45 -4.71
N ASN A 247 21.21 -10.92 -5.93
CA ASN A 247 20.93 -12.35 -6.17
C ASN A 247 22.10 -13.27 -5.76
N PHE A 248 23.34 -12.78 -5.77
CA PHE A 248 24.49 -13.55 -5.26
C PHE A 248 24.60 -13.62 -3.73
N SER A 249 23.95 -12.71 -2.99
CA SER A 249 24.06 -12.66 -1.52
C SER A 249 22.86 -13.28 -0.78
N VAL A 250 21.72 -13.45 -1.46
CA VAL A 250 20.48 -14.02 -0.87
C VAL A 250 20.60 -15.50 -0.55
N GLY A 251 21.60 -16.20 -1.09
CA GLY A 251 21.91 -17.59 -0.74
C GLY A 251 22.41 -17.86 0.70
N GLY A 252 22.51 -16.86 1.60
CA GLY A 252 23.04 -17.15 2.94
C GLY A 252 22.75 -16.26 4.15
N ILE A 253 22.33 -14.98 4.08
CA ILE A 253 22.56 -14.07 5.24
C ILE A 253 21.40 -13.12 5.64
N TRP A 254 20.27 -13.09 4.93
CA TRP A 254 19.22 -12.08 5.20
C TRP A 254 18.48 -12.23 6.54
N SER A 255 18.59 -13.36 7.24
CA SER A 255 18.00 -13.55 8.57
C SER A 255 18.76 -12.83 9.70
N SER A 256 20.01 -12.39 9.48
CA SER A 256 20.87 -11.86 10.56
C SER A 256 20.89 -10.33 10.68
N TRP A 257 20.61 -9.57 9.61
CA TRP A 257 20.75 -8.11 9.60
C TRP A 257 19.51 -7.34 10.06
N LEU A 258 18.31 -7.94 9.98
CA LEU A 258 17.05 -7.23 10.22
C LEU A 258 16.59 -7.24 11.69
N THR A 259 17.12 -8.09 12.55
CA THR A 259 16.67 -8.20 13.96
C THR A 259 17.30 -7.17 14.90
N GLY A 260 18.38 -6.47 14.51
CA GLY A 260 19.19 -5.69 15.44
C GLY A 260 19.00 -4.16 15.46
N LYS A 261 18.67 -3.52 14.32
CA LYS A 261 18.87 -2.06 14.17
C LYS A 261 17.66 -1.21 13.76
N LEU A 262 16.55 -1.79 13.33
CA LEU A 262 15.40 -1.01 12.78
C LEU A 262 14.17 -0.92 13.69
N LEU A 263 14.19 -1.55 14.87
CA LEU A 263 13.07 -1.56 15.82
C LEU A 263 13.33 -0.79 17.12
N ARG A 264 14.45 -0.05 17.21
CA ARG A 264 14.69 0.92 18.29
C ARG A 264 14.19 2.29 17.88
#